data_AF-A0A7X0STX5-F1
#
_entry.id   AF-A0A7X0STX5-F1
#
_cell.length_a   1.000
_cell.length_b   1.000
_cell.length_c   1.000
_cell.angle_alpha   90.00
_cell.angle_beta   90.00
_cell.angle_gamma   90.00
#
_symmetry.space_group_name_H-M   'P 1'
#
loop_
_entity.id
_entity.type
_entity.pdbx_description
1 polymer ?
#
loop_
_entity_poly.entity_id
_entity_poly.type
_entity_poly.pdbx_seq_one_letter_code
_entity_poly.pdbx_strand_id
1 'polypeptide(L)'
;ERPPVAQELRHRRTLGYPPYGRLIALTLSHEQAALLQSLGQSFAASIRGMAAAAGLPDTFAGGAPNALEVLGPVPSPIPRLKDRYRFQCMVKYRGDVDALGWTSRALRELSETAKRSGVQIGVDVDPQMML
;
A
#
# COMPACT_ATOMS: atom_id res chain seq x y z
N GLU A 1 -10.03 28.82 29.35
CA GLU A 1 -11.04 28.28 28.42
C GLU A 1 -10.34 28.01 27.10
N ARG A 2 -10.21 26.74 26.68
CA ARG A 2 -9.51 26.37 25.44
C ARG A 2 -10.49 26.56 24.27
N PRO A 3 -10.16 27.35 23.23
CA PRO A 3 -11.03 27.48 22.07
C PRO A 3 -11.10 26.15 21.30
N PRO A 4 -12.25 25.84 20.66
CA PRO A 4 -12.48 24.55 20.02
C PRO A 4 -11.65 24.42 18.73
N VAL A 5 -11.03 23.26 18.57
CA VAL A 5 -10.16 22.79 17.46
C VAL A 5 -10.84 22.82 16.08
N ALA A 6 -12.06 23.34 15.97
CA ALA A 6 -12.91 23.31 14.78
C ALA A 6 -12.60 24.41 13.74
N GLN A 7 -11.75 25.40 14.07
CA GLN A 7 -11.34 26.46 13.12
C GLN A 7 -10.03 26.16 12.38
N GLU A 8 -9.22 25.21 12.84
CA GLU A 8 -7.97 24.76 12.19
C GLU A 8 -8.22 23.84 10.97
N LEU A 9 -9.47 23.53 10.65
CA LEU A 9 -9.84 22.68 9.52
C LEU A 9 -10.38 23.47 8.31
N ARG A 10 -10.67 24.77 8.47
CA ARG A 10 -11.30 25.59 7.42
C ARG A 10 -10.32 26.44 6.61
N HIS A 11 -9.12 26.73 7.13
CA HIS A 11 -8.10 27.48 6.38
C HIS A 11 -7.22 26.62 5.45
N ARG A 12 -7.24 25.29 5.61
CA ARG A 12 -6.55 24.35 4.70
C ARG A 12 -7.32 24.03 3.41
N ARG A 13 -8.41 24.77 3.13
CA ARG A 13 -9.13 24.67 1.85
C ARG A 13 -8.61 25.63 0.79
N THR A 14 -7.94 26.72 1.18
CA THR A 14 -7.50 27.77 0.26
C THR A 14 -6.05 27.59 -0.22
N LEU A 15 -5.28 26.71 0.41
CA LEU A 15 -3.92 26.32 0.02
C LEU A 15 -3.85 24.95 -0.67
N GLY A 16 -5.00 24.33 -0.96
CA GLY A 16 -5.08 23.06 -1.67
C GLY A 16 -4.38 21.91 -0.96
N TYR A 17 -4.83 21.53 0.25
CA TYR A 17 -4.45 20.25 0.91
C TYR A 17 -5.61 19.76 1.81
N PRO A 18 -6.46 18.81 1.33
CA PRO A 18 -6.48 17.44 1.91
C PRO A 18 -7.01 16.28 1.00
N PRO A 19 -6.56 15.01 1.16
CA PRO A 19 -5.19 14.47 1.30
C PRO A 19 -4.72 13.80 -0.03
N TYR A 20 -3.49 14.06 -0.48
CA TYR A 20 -3.01 13.74 -1.85
C TYR A 20 -2.54 12.30 -2.10
N GLY A 21 -3.23 11.32 -1.54
CA GLY A 21 -2.99 9.91 -1.80
C GLY A 21 -2.95 9.13 -0.51
N ARG A 22 -3.87 8.17 -0.38
CA ARG A 22 -3.84 7.18 0.70
C ARG A 22 -2.82 6.10 0.35
N LEU A 23 -2.26 5.49 1.38
CA LEU A 23 -1.18 4.53 1.22
C LEU A 23 -1.50 3.23 1.96
N ILE A 24 -1.25 2.10 1.32
CA ILE A 24 -1.21 0.82 2.01
C ILE A 24 0.19 0.24 1.83
N ALA A 25 0.88 -0.01 2.94
CA ALA A 25 2.18 -0.66 2.94
C ALA A 25 2.02 -2.13 3.34
N LEU A 26 2.50 -3.03 2.48
CA LEU A 26 2.60 -4.46 2.72
C LEU A 26 4.05 -4.79 3.01
N THR A 27 4.32 -5.45 4.13
CA THR A 27 5.64 -5.95 4.51
C THR A 27 5.61 -7.47 4.53
N LEU A 28 6.54 -8.11 3.82
CA LEU A 28 6.72 -9.56 3.79
C LEU A 28 8.07 -9.93 4.39
N SER A 29 8.13 -10.92 5.28
CA SER A 29 9.39 -11.37 5.89
C SER A 29 9.55 -12.89 5.96
N HIS A 30 10.68 -13.37 5.45
CA HIS A 30 11.01 -14.79 5.35
C HIS A 30 12.52 -15.01 5.12
N GLU A 31 13.02 -16.21 5.39
CA GLU A 31 14.45 -16.58 5.21
C GLU A 31 14.84 -16.75 3.74
N GLN A 32 13.87 -16.98 2.85
CA GLN A 32 14.08 -17.14 1.42
C GLN A 32 13.63 -15.89 0.64
N ALA A 33 14.59 -15.12 0.12
CA ALA A 33 14.32 -13.92 -0.66
C ALA A 33 13.51 -14.19 -1.95
N ALA A 34 13.81 -15.29 -2.65
CA ALA A 34 13.12 -15.66 -3.89
C ALA A 34 11.61 -15.87 -3.68
N LEU A 35 11.24 -16.48 -2.55
CA LEU A 35 9.83 -16.65 -2.17
C LEU A 35 9.14 -15.29 -1.95
N LEU A 36 9.81 -14.37 -1.24
CA LEU A 36 9.27 -13.04 -0.99
C LEU A 36 9.08 -12.22 -2.27
N GLN A 37 10.05 -12.31 -3.19
CA GLN A 37 9.96 -11.66 -4.49
C GLN A 37 8.77 -12.20 -5.30
N SER A 38 8.62 -13.52 -5.35
CA SER A 38 7.49 -14.16 -6.05
C SER A 38 6.14 -13.74 -5.46
N LEU A 39 5.98 -13.83 -4.13
CA LEU A 39 4.75 -13.43 -3.44
C LEU A 39 4.43 -11.94 -3.61
N GLY A 40 5.43 -11.08 -3.46
CA GLY A 40 5.26 -9.64 -3.65
C GLY A 40 4.88 -9.29 -5.08
N GLN A 41 5.43 -10.00 -6.07
CA GLN A 41 5.09 -9.81 -7.47
C GLN A 41 3.65 -10.26 -7.77
N SER A 42 3.24 -11.42 -7.24
CA SER A 42 1.85 -11.90 -7.35
C SER A 42 0.86 -10.91 -6.73
N PHE A 43 1.16 -10.39 -5.53
CA PHE A 43 0.35 -9.37 -4.89
C PHE A 43 0.21 -8.11 -5.75
N ALA A 44 1.34 -7.58 -6.25
CA ALA A 44 1.33 -6.38 -7.08
C ALA A 44 0.57 -6.59 -8.40
N ALA A 45 0.73 -7.76 -9.03
CA ALA A 45 0.03 -8.13 -10.26
C ALA A 45 -1.49 -8.22 -10.03
N SER A 46 -1.95 -8.85 -8.94
CA SER A 46 -3.38 -8.94 -8.61
C SER A 46 -4.01 -7.55 -8.42
N ILE A 47 -3.36 -6.66 -7.69
CA ILE A 47 -3.86 -5.29 -7.48
C ILE A 47 -3.91 -4.52 -8.80
N ARG A 48 -2.84 -4.56 -9.60
CA ARG A 48 -2.80 -3.90 -10.92
C ARG A 48 -3.88 -4.43 -11.85
N GLY A 49 -4.13 -5.74 -11.85
CA GLY A 49 -5.21 -6.36 -12.63
C GLY A 49 -6.59 -5.86 -12.23
N MET A 50 -6.87 -5.75 -10.93
CA MET A 50 -8.13 -5.19 -10.42
C MET A 50 -8.29 -3.70 -10.77
N ALA A 51 -7.21 -2.91 -10.64
CA ALA A 51 -7.23 -1.49 -10.99
C ALA A 51 -7.45 -1.28 -12.50
N ALA A 52 -6.79 -2.07 -13.36
CA ALA A 52 -6.98 -2.04 -14.80
C ALA A 52 -8.42 -2.44 -15.18
N ALA A 53 -8.98 -3.47 -14.55
CA ALA A 53 -10.37 -3.88 -14.75
C ALA A 53 -11.38 -2.79 -14.31
N ALA A 54 -11.01 -1.96 -13.32
CA ALA A 54 -11.78 -0.80 -12.89
C ALA A 54 -11.54 0.47 -13.73
N GLY A 55 -10.71 0.39 -14.78
CA GLY A 55 -10.39 1.52 -15.65
C GLY A 55 -9.54 2.60 -14.98
N LEU A 56 -8.82 2.26 -13.91
CA LEU A 56 -7.95 3.21 -13.22
C LEU A 56 -6.60 3.33 -13.92
N PRO A 57 -6.05 4.55 -14.04
CA PRO A 57 -4.68 4.73 -14.47
C PRO A 57 -3.73 4.11 -13.45
N ASP A 58 -2.69 3.46 -13.97
CA ASP A 58 -1.60 2.85 -13.20
C ASP A 58 -0.55 3.87 -12.73
N THR A 59 -0.78 5.15 -13.04
CA THR A 59 0.09 6.26 -12.69
C THR A 59 -0.68 7.36 -11.96
N PHE A 60 0.00 7.98 -10.99
CA PHE A 60 -0.47 9.21 -10.37
C PHE A 60 -0.28 10.45 -11.25
N ALA A 61 0.53 10.35 -12.31
CA ALA A 61 0.74 11.43 -13.26
C ALA A 61 -0.55 11.71 -14.06
N GLY A 62 -0.84 12.99 -14.33
CA GLY A 62 -1.95 13.38 -15.21
C GLY A 62 -3.24 13.83 -14.53
N GLY A 63 -3.26 14.05 -13.22
CA GLY A 63 -4.37 14.76 -12.54
C GLY A 63 -5.73 14.05 -12.54
N ALA A 64 -5.81 12.80 -12.98
CA ALA A 64 -7.04 12.01 -12.94
C ALA A 64 -7.62 11.98 -11.51
N PRO A 65 -8.94 12.15 -11.33
CA PRO A 65 -9.54 12.22 -10.00
C PRO A 65 -9.35 10.91 -9.20
N ASN A 66 -9.36 9.78 -9.90
CA ASN A 66 -9.12 8.45 -9.35
C ASN A 66 -7.85 7.86 -9.98
N ALA A 67 -6.96 7.30 -9.17
CA ALA A 67 -5.79 6.59 -9.64
C ALA A 67 -5.31 5.59 -8.59
N LEU A 68 -4.66 4.51 -9.05
CA LEU A 68 -4.01 3.54 -8.18
C LEU A 68 -2.67 3.13 -8.79
N GLU A 69 -1.61 3.21 -8.00
CA GLU A 69 -0.26 2.85 -8.40
C GLU A 69 0.32 1.89 -7.37
N VAL A 70 0.95 0.82 -7.86
CA VAL A 70 1.60 -0.18 -7.00
C VAL A 70 3.10 -0.10 -7.18
N LEU A 71 3.80 0.25 -6.10
CA LEU A 71 5.25 0.31 -5.99
C LEU A 71 5.77 -0.97 -5.35
N GLY A 72 6.83 -1.54 -5.90
CA GLY A 72 7.41 -2.80 -5.45
C GLY A 72 6.95 -4.04 -6.24
N PRO A 73 7.34 -5.24 -5.79
CA PRO A 73 8.03 -5.56 -4.54
C PRO A 73 9.49 -5.07 -4.52
N VAL A 74 9.85 -4.24 -3.53
CA VAL A 74 11.24 -3.79 -3.32
C VAL A 74 11.87 -4.49 -2.12
N PRO A 75 13.15 -4.89 -2.19
CA PRO A 75 13.87 -5.35 -1.00
C PRO A 75 14.02 -4.19 -0.01
N SER A 76 13.88 -4.48 1.28
CA SER A 76 14.12 -3.51 2.34
C SER A 76 15.56 -2.99 2.29
N PRO A 77 15.81 -1.69 2.59
CA PRO A 77 17.16 -1.09 2.63
C PRO A 77 18.15 -1.84 3.52
N ILE A 78 17.62 -2.56 4.52
CA ILE A 78 18.35 -3.57 5.29
C ILE A 78 17.84 -4.93 4.82
N PRO A 79 18.52 -5.58 3.85
CA PRO A 79 18.01 -6.78 3.20
C PRO A 79 17.97 -8.01 4.12
N ARG A 80 18.73 -8.04 5.23
CA ARG A 80 18.73 -9.17 6.17
C ARG A 80 18.77 -8.67 7.62
N LEU A 81 17.75 -9.01 8.40
CA LEU A 81 17.73 -8.79 9.85
C LEU A 81 17.37 -10.11 10.53
N LYS A 82 18.25 -10.60 11.41
CA LYS A 82 18.07 -11.91 12.10
C LYS A 82 17.75 -13.05 11.11
N ASP A 83 18.58 -13.18 10.08
CA ASP A 83 18.46 -14.20 9.01
C ASP A 83 17.19 -14.19 8.15
N ARG A 84 16.34 -13.17 8.29
CA ARG A 84 15.14 -13.01 7.47
C ARG A 84 15.30 -11.83 6.53
N TYR A 85 14.94 -12.08 5.27
CA TYR A 85 14.72 -11.04 4.28
C TYR A 85 13.41 -10.31 4.54
N ARG A 86 13.36 -9.05 4.09
CA ARG A 86 12.17 -8.21 4.16
C ARG A 86 11.92 -7.56 2.82
N PHE A 87 10.70 -7.67 2.34
CA PHE A 87 10.24 -7.04 1.11
C PHE A 87 9.06 -6.14 1.43
N GLN A 88 8.95 -5.02 0.71
CA GLN A 88 7.85 -4.09 0.86
C GLN A 88 7.14 -3.89 -0.48
N CYS A 89 5.81 -3.90 -0.45
CA CYS A 89 4.97 -3.40 -1.55
C CYS A 89 4.16 -2.22 -1.03
N MET A 90 3.96 -1.21 -1.86
CA MET A 90 3.22 -0.01 -1.51
C MET A 90 2.11 0.22 -2.54
N VAL A 91 0.90 0.38 -2.08
CA VAL A 91 -0.26 0.70 -2.90
C VAL A 91 -0.64 2.14 -2.61
N LYS A 92 -0.41 3.02 -3.58
CA LYS A 92 -0.84 4.41 -3.54
C LYS A 92 -2.18 4.48 -4.25
N TYR A 93 -3.17 5.13 -3.65
CA TYR A 93 -4.45 5.37 -4.32
C TYR A 93 -5.01 6.76 -3.99
N ARG A 94 -5.79 7.34 -4.91
CA ARG A 94 -6.50 8.61 -4.71
C ARG A 94 -7.93 8.52 -5.23
N GLY A 95 -8.78 9.37 -4.69
CA GLY A 95 -10.19 9.42 -5.05
C GLY A 95 -10.99 8.27 -4.44
N ASP A 96 -12.11 7.95 -5.07
CA ASP A 96 -13.01 6.88 -4.64
C ASP A 96 -12.59 5.56 -5.29
N VAL A 97 -11.64 4.88 -4.64
CA VAL A 97 -11.07 3.61 -5.11
C VAL A 97 -11.17 2.58 -3.99
N ASP A 98 -11.67 1.38 -4.31
CA ASP A 98 -11.75 0.26 -3.37
C ASP A 98 -10.40 -0.44 -3.17
N ALA A 99 -9.35 0.34 -2.92
CA ALA A 99 -8.00 -0.17 -2.72
C ALA A 99 -7.93 -1.11 -1.50
N LEU A 100 -8.75 -0.85 -0.47
CA LEU A 100 -8.85 -1.72 0.71
C LEU A 100 -9.49 -3.07 0.38
N GLY A 101 -10.60 -3.09 -0.36
CA GLY A 101 -11.24 -4.34 -0.79
C GLY A 101 -10.31 -5.17 -1.68
N TRP A 102 -9.64 -4.54 -2.64
CA TRP A 102 -8.67 -5.20 -3.50
C TRP A 102 -7.45 -5.72 -2.72
N THR A 103 -6.93 -4.93 -1.79
CA THR A 103 -5.81 -5.37 -0.93
C THR A 103 -6.22 -6.54 -0.04
N SER A 104 -7.40 -6.50 0.57
CA SER A 104 -7.94 -7.58 1.38
C SER A 104 -8.11 -8.88 0.58
N ARG A 105 -8.60 -8.78 -0.66
CA ARG A 105 -8.71 -9.92 -1.58
C ARG A 105 -7.34 -10.51 -1.93
N ALA A 106 -6.40 -9.68 -2.36
CA ALA A 106 -5.06 -10.10 -2.71
C ALA A 106 -4.32 -10.72 -1.51
N LEU A 107 -4.51 -10.16 -0.31
CA LEU A 107 -3.98 -10.70 0.94
C LEU A 107 -4.56 -12.06 1.29
N ARG A 108 -5.85 -12.29 1.06
CA ARG A 108 -6.47 -13.60 1.32
C ARG A 108 -5.81 -14.68 0.47
N GLU A 109 -5.63 -14.41 -0.81
CA GLU A 109 -4.93 -15.30 -1.75
C GLU A 109 -3.46 -15.54 -1.32
N LEU A 110 -2.78 -14.48 -0.88
CA LEU A 110 -1.39 -14.57 -0.40
C LEU A 110 -1.27 -15.32 0.93
N SER A 111 -2.24 -15.15 1.83
CA SER A 111 -2.18 -15.63 3.21
C SER A 111 -2.16 -17.15 3.28
N GLU A 112 -2.85 -17.84 2.38
CA GLU A 112 -2.86 -19.30 2.33
C GLU A 112 -1.49 -19.86 1.94
N THR A 113 -0.85 -19.25 0.94
CA THR A 113 0.52 -19.60 0.54
C THR A 113 1.52 -19.24 1.64
N ALA A 114 1.38 -18.05 2.23
CA ALA A 114 2.27 -17.57 3.28
C ALA A 114 2.23 -18.42 4.55
N LYS A 115 1.04 -18.89 4.97
CA LYS A 115 0.89 -19.83 6.09
C LYS A 115 1.62 -21.15 5.84
N ARG A 116 1.48 -21.72 4.64
CA ARG A 116 2.15 -22.98 4.28
C ARG A 116 3.66 -22.84 4.24
N SER A 117 4.17 -21.68 3.85
CA SER A 117 5.59 -21.43 3.72
C SER A 117 6.25 -20.75 4.94
N GLY A 118 5.51 -20.37 5.98
CA GLY A 118 6.06 -19.68 7.16
C GLY A 118 6.42 -18.20 6.94
N VAL A 119 5.85 -17.57 5.90
CA VAL A 119 6.07 -16.16 5.57
C VAL A 119 5.26 -15.28 6.52
N GLN A 120 5.90 -14.26 7.09
CA GLN A 120 5.22 -13.25 7.90
C GLN A 120 4.74 -12.12 7.00
N ILE A 121 3.47 -11.74 7.13
CA ILE A 121 2.85 -10.64 6.39
C ILE A 121 2.41 -9.57 7.41
N GLY A 122 2.82 -8.32 7.19
CA GLY A 122 2.33 -7.14 7.89
C GLY A 122 1.67 -6.18 6.90
N VAL A 123 0.59 -5.54 7.31
CA VAL A 123 -0.17 -4.59 6.47
C VAL A 123 -0.45 -3.35 7.29
N ASP A 124 -0.01 -2.22 6.80
CA ASP A 124 -0.22 -0.92 7.40
C ASP A 124 -1.06 -0.07 6.43
N VAL A 125 -2.28 0.25 6.83
CA VAL A 125 -3.18 1.15 6.10
C VAL A 125 -3.00 2.54 6.65
N ASP A 126 -2.69 3.49 5.76
CA ASP A 126 -2.33 4.86 6.09
C ASP A 126 -1.28 4.90 7.22
N PRO A 127 -0.08 4.31 7.02
CA PRO A 127 1.01 4.41 7.99
C PRO A 127 1.28 5.90 8.19
N GLN A 128 0.77 6.44 9.30
CA GLN A 128 0.74 7.87 9.51
C GLN A 128 2.16 8.40 9.45
N MET A 129 2.43 9.20 8.42
CA MET A 129 3.49 10.18 8.47
C MET A 129 3.03 11.20 9.52
N MET A 130 3.46 11.02 10.76
CA MET A 130 3.58 12.15 11.70
C MET A 130 4.51 13.16 11.04
N LEU A 131 3.91 14.19 10.44
CA LEU A 131 4.52 15.50 10.26
C LEU A 131 3.45 16.56 10.54
#